data_AF-A0A967XZ48-F1
#
_entry.id   AF-A0A967XZ48-F1
#
_cell.length_a   1.000
_cell.length_b   1.000
_cell.length_c   1.000
_cell.angle_alpha   90.00
_cell.angle_beta   90.00
_cell.angle_gamma   90.00
#
_symmetry.space_group_name_H-M   'P 1'
#
loop_
_entity.id
_entity.type
_entity.pdbx_description
1 polymer ?
#
loop_
_entity_poly.entity_id
_entity_poly.type
_entity_poly.pdbx_seq_one_letter_code
_entity_poly.pdbx_strand_id
1 'polypeptide(L)'
;MRLCAIRKSDDEAKKAIKKALKECRKKQRKINWETIELHRYIILVTSIPAEVTANQILELYRLRWQIEIAFKRLKSILGLGHLPKKDEKSASAWLHGKLFVALLAQAIVDEGRSFSPWGYPLLL
;
A
#
# COMPACT_ATOMS: atom_id res chain seq x y z
N MET A 1 20.64 -3.36 -10.45
CA MET A 1 19.15 -3.32 -10.43
C MET A 1 18.64 -4.49 -11.27
N ARG A 2 17.50 -5.09 -10.90
CA ARG A 2 16.86 -6.18 -11.66
C ARG A 2 15.39 -5.87 -11.94
N LEU A 3 14.89 -6.45 -13.02
CA LEU A 3 13.49 -6.42 -13.42
C LEU A 3 12.82 -7.73 -13.00
N CYS A 4 11.69 -7.65 -12.30
CA CYS A 4 10.88 -8.80 -11.91
C CYS A 4 9.50 -8.67 -12.54
N ALA A 5 9.07 -9.70 -13.28
CA ALA A 5 7.76 -9.76 -13.91
C ALA A 5 7.01 -11.00 -13.42
N ILE A 6 5.81 -10.80 -12.88
CA ILE A 6 4.96 -11.89 -12.36
C ILE A 6 3.62 -11.84 -13.07
N ARG A 7 3.21 -12.99 -13.61
CA ARG A 7 1.94 -13.10 -14.32
C ARG A 7 0.79 -12.98 -13.32
N LYS A 8 -0.16 -12.12 -13.63
CA LYS A 8 -1.43 -12.00 -12.89
C LYS A 8 -2.27 -13.25 -13.11
N SER A 9 -3.27 -13.48 -12.27
CA SER A 9 -4.32 -14.43 -12.59
C SER A 9 -5.03 -14.01 -13.90
N ASP A 10 -5.60 -14.97 -14.63
CA ASP A 10 -6.24 -14.68 -15.90
C ASP A 10 -7.40 -13.66 -15.74
N ASP A 11 -8.12 -13.70 -14.62
CA ASP A 11 -9.20 -12.76 -14.33
C ASP A 11 -8.70 -11.34 -14.03
N GLU A 12 -7.61 -11.23 -13.25
CA GLU A 12 -6.97 -9.93 -12.99
C GLU A 12 -6.35 -9.34 -14.26
N ALA A 13 -5.73 -10.17 -15.09
CA ALA A 13 -5.19 -9.77 -16.38
C ALA A 13 -6.30 -9.25 -17.30
N LYS A 14 -7.43 -9.98 -17.43
CA LYS A 14 -8.61 -9.53 -18.20
C LYS A 14 -9.14 -8.18 -17.68
N LYS A 15 -9.27 -8.02 -16.36
CA LYS A 15 -9.70 -6.75 -15.73
C LYS A 15 -8.72 -5.61 -16.04
N ALA A 16 -7.42 -5.86 -15.95
CA ALA A 16 -6.38 -4.88 -16.23
C ALA A 16 -6.39 -4.43 -17.71
N ILE A 17 -6.48 -5.39 -18.65
CA ILE A 17 -6.57 -5.13 -20.09
C ILE A 17 -7.86 -4.34 -20.40
N LYS A 18 -9.01 -4.74 -19.85
CA LYS A 18 -10.28 -4.02 -20.04
C LYS A 18 -10.20 -2.58 -19.55
N LYS A 19 -9.55 -2.33 -18.41
CA LYS A 19 -9.33 -0.98 -17.88
C LYS A 19 -8.42 -0.15 -18.80
N ALA A 20 -7.34 -0.75 -19.30
CA ALA A 20 -6.42 -0.10 -20.25
C ALA A 20 -7.13 0.31 -21.55
N LEU A 21 -7.91 -0.61 -22.14
CA LEU A 21 -8.71 -0.33 -23.34
C LEU A 21 -9.71 0.82 -23.12
N LYS A 22 -10.39 0.85 -21.96
CA LYS A 22 -11.31 1.94 -21.61
C LYS A 22 -10.60 3.29 -21.53
N GLU A 23 -9.44 3.34 -20.90
CA GLU A 23 -8.62 4.56 -20.79
C GLU A 23 -8.09 5.03 -22.16
N CYS A 24 -7.60 4.11 -22.99
CA CYS A 24 -7.18 4.41 -24.36
C CYS A 24 -8.33 4.99 -25.19
N ARG A 25 -9.54 4.39 -25.11
CA ARG A 25 -10.73 4.91 -25.78
C ARG A 25 -11.09 6.32 -25.31
N LYS A 26 -11.10 6.55 -23.99
CA LYS A 26 -11.37 7.88 -23.41
C LYS A 26 -10.38 8.93 -23.87
N LYS A 27 -9.11 8.55 -24.05
CA LYS A 27 -8.02 9.43 -24.48
C LYS A 27 -7.80 9.44 -26.00
N GLN A 28 -8.65 8.76 -26.78
CA GLN A 28 -8.53 8.60 -28.23
C GLN A 28 -7.15 8.08 -28.69
N ARG A 29 -6.55 7.16 -27.93
CA ARG A 29 -5.26 6.53 -28.24
C ARG A 29 -5.44 5.10 -28.73
N LYS A 30 -4.60 4.68 -29.68
CA LYS A 30 -4.47 3.27 -30.07
C LYS A 30 -3.60 2.55 -29.04
N ILE A 31 -3.91 1.28 -28.78
CA ILE A 31 -3.11 0.39 -27.95
C ILE A 31 -2.42 -0.63 -28.87
N ASN A 32 -1.15 -0.93 -28.64
CA ASN A 32 -0.42 -1.97 -29.36
C ASN A 32 -0.54 -3.32 -28.62
N TRP A 33 -0.18 -4.40 -29.31
CA TRP A 33 -0.29 -5.76 -28.76
C TRP A 33 0.69 -5.98 -27.61
N GLU A 34 1.89 -5.36 -27.68
CA GLU A 34 2.92 -5.45 -26.64
C GLU A 34 2.40 -4.88 -25.32
N THR A 35 1.70 -3.73 -25.38
CA THR A 35 1.10 -3.14 -24.17
C THR A 35 0.02 -4.06 -23.61
N ILE A 36 -0.80 -4.69 -24.45
CA ILE A 36 -1.82 -5.64 -23.99
C ILE A 36 -1.16 -6.82 -23.27
N GLU A 37 -0.07 -7.35 -23.81
CA GLU A 37 0.67 -8.45 -23.20
C GLU A 37 1.30 -8.03 -21.86
N LEU A 38 1.92 -6.86 -21.78
CA LEU A 38 2.49 -6.33 -20.54
C LEU A 38 1.44 -6.13 -19.44
N HIS A 39 0.18 -5.83 -19.79
CA HIS A 39 -0.90 -5.71 -18.79
C HIS A 39 -1.22 -7.04 -18.09
N ARG A 40 -0.78 -8.18 -18.62
CA ARG A 40 -0.88 -9.49 -17.95
C ARG A 40 0.11 -9.67 -16.80
N TYR A 41 1.12 -8.80 -16.68
CA TYR A 41 2.15 -8.91 -15.66
C TYR A 41 2.08 -7.77 -14.65
N ILE A 42 2.60 -8.02 -13.46
CA ILE A 42 3.07 -7.00 -12.53
C ILE A 42 4.57 -6.93 -12.73
N ILE A 43 5.06 -5.73 -13.05
CA ILE A 43 6.46 -5.49 -13.39
C ILE A 43 7.06 -4.56 -12.34
N LEU A 44 8.14 -4.97 -11.70
CA LEU A 44 8.83 -4.24 -10.65
C LEU A 44 10.31 -4.12 -10.98
N VAL A 45 10.88 -2.93 -10.79
CA VAL A 45 12.33 -2.71 -10.83
C VAL A 45 12.81 -2.59 -9.39
N THR A 46 13.84 -3.35 -9.03
CA THR A 46 14.32 -3.42 -7.65
C THR A 46 15.85 -3.57 -7.56
N SER A 47 16.44 -3.08 -6.48
CA SER A 47 17.84 -3.28 -6.11
C SER A 47 18.05 -4.52 -5.23
N ILE A 48 16.98 -5.23 -4.84
CA ILE A 48 17.05 -6.41 -3.97
C ILE A 48 17.86 -7.53 -4.66
N PRO A 49 18.85 -8.14 -3.96
CA PRO A 49 19.67 -9.25 -4.46
C PRO A 49 18.88 -10.48 -4.96
N ALA A 50 19.49 -11.28 -5.83
CA ALA A 50 18.80 -12.35 -6.57
C ALA A 50 18.31 -13.51 -5.69
N GLU A 51 18.89 -13.66 -4.50
CA GLU A 51 18.54 -14.63 -3.46
C GLU A 51 17.08 -14.49 -3.02
N VAL A 52 16.53 -13.27 -3.09
CA VAL A 52 15.11 -13.03 -2.88
C VAL A 52 14.36 -13.30 -4.18
N THR A 53 13.38 -14.19 -4.16
CA THR A 53 12.61 -14.53 -5.35
C THR A 53 11.68 -13.38 -5.78
N ALA A 54 11.27 -13.38 -7.05
CA ALA A 54 10.29 -12.42 -7.55
C ALA A 54 8.98 -12.46 -6.74
N ASN A 55 8.51 -13.66 -6.36
CA ASN A 55 7.32 -13.82 -5.54
C ASN A 55 7.46 -13.15 -4.16
N GLN A 56 8.59 -13.33 -3.49
CA GLN A 56 8.85 -12.64 -2.21
C GLN A 56 8.88 -11.11 -2.38
N ILE A 57 9.47 -10.61 -3.47
CA ILE A 57 9.43 -9.17 -3.78
C ILE A 57 8.00 -8.69 -3.98
N LEU A 58 7.15 -9.48 -4.64
CA LEU A 58 5.75 -9.11 -4.84
C LEU A 58 4.98 -9.07 -3.52
N GLU A 59 5.18 -10.05 -2.64
CA GLU A 59 4.58 -10.03 -1.30
C GLU A 59 5.03 -8.80 -0.49
N LEU A 60 6.32 -8.45 -0.54
CA LEU A 60 6.80 -7.19 0.04
C LEU A 60 6.15 -5.97 -0.62
N TYR A 61 6.00 -5.97 -1.94
CA TYR A 61 5.37 -4.87 -2.68
C TYR A 61 3.88 -4.72 -2.36
N ARG A 62 3.17 -5.78 -1.93
CA ARG A 62 1.79 -5.69 -1.45
C ARG A 62 1.67 -4.80 -0.21
N LEU A 63 2.71 -4.74 0.64
CA LEU A 63 2.74 -3.87 1.83
C LEU A 63 2.74 -2.37 1.48
N ARG A 64 3.08 -2.00 0.24
CA ARG A 64 2.99 -0.61 -0.24
C ARG A 64 1.57 -0.04 -0.10
N TRP A 65 0.51 -0.85 -0.17
CA TRP A 65 -0.84 -0.32 0.05
C TRP A 65 -1.16 -0.09 1.53
N GLN A 66 -0.52 -0.85 2.44
CA GLN A 66 -0.70 -0.67 3.88
C GLN A 66 -0.24 0.72 4.33
N ILE A 67 0.85 1.25 3.76
CA ILE A 67 1.32 2.59 4.10
C ILE A 67 0.33 3.68 3.64
N GLU A 68 -0.31 3.53 2.48
CA GLU A 68 -1.37 4.47 2.03
C GLU A 68 -2.56 4.46 2.99
N ILE A 69 -2.99 3.27 3.42
CA ILE A 69 -4.07 3.11 4.40
C ILE A 69 -3.68 3.72 5.74
N ALA A 70 -2.44 3.51 6.20
CA ALA A 70 -1.92 4.13 7.42
C ALA A 70 -2.00 5.66 7.33
N PHE A 71 -1.50 6.26 6.24
CA PHE A 71 -1.63 7.70 6.02
C PHE A 71 -3.08 8.18 5.94
N LYS A 72 -3.98 7.38 5.35
CA LYS A 72 -5.42 7.69 5.32
C LYS A 72 -5.98 7.74 6.74
N ARG A 73 -5.65 6.76 7.59
CA ARG A 73 -6.06 6.73 9.02
C ARG A 73 -5.49 7.91 9.79
N LEU A 74 -4.18 8.19 9.65
CA LEU A 74 -3.54 9.32 10.31
C LEU A 74 -4.23 10.65 9.96
N LYS A 75 -4.56 10.86 8.70
CA LYS A 75 -5.26 12.08 8.27
C LYS A 75 -6.72 12.13 8.72
N SER A 76 -7.46 11.03 8.55
CA SER A 76 -8.91 11.00 8.79
C SER A 76 -9.31 10.85 10.26
N ILE A 77 -8.54 10.09 11.05
CA ILE A 77 -8.85 9.79 12.46
C ILE A 77 -8.09 10.73 13.38
N LEU A 78 -6.78 10.88 13.16
CA LEU A 78 -5.93 11.69 14.03
C LEU A 78 -5.82 13.15 13.58
N GLY A 79 -6.45 13.51 12.46
CA GLY A 79 -6.48 14.88 11.95
C GLY A 79 -5.11 15.37 11.48
N LEU A 80 -4.17 14.47 11.13
CA LEU A 80 -2.79 14.82 10.77
C LEU A 80 -2.70 15.82 9.60
N GLY A 81 -3.74 15.89 8.75
CA GLY A 81 -3.80 16.82 7.62
C GLY A 81 -4.06 18.29 7.99
N HIS A 82 -4.44 18.59 9.23
CA HIS A 82 -4.77 19.95 9.68
C HIS A 82 -3.65 20.49 10.58
N LEU A 83 -2.46 20.72 10.02
CA LEU A 83 -1.31 21.26 10.76
C LEU A 83 -1.59 22.74 11.12
N PRO A 84 -1.77 23.11 12.40
CA PRO A 84 -2.13 24.48 12.78
C PRO A 84 -0.89 25.37 13.01
N LYS A 85 0.32 24.83 12.85
CA LYS A 85 1.59 25.49 13.19
C LYS A 85 2.32 25.94 11.92
N LYS A 86 2.84 27.17 11.95
CA LYS A 86 3.64 27.77 10.87
C LYS A 86 5.14 27.74 11.13
N ASP A 87 5.53 27.82 12.40
CA ASP A 87 6.92 27.66 12.84
C ASP A 87 7.36 26.20 12.70
N GLU A 88 8.55 25.98 12.15
CA GLU A 88 9.08 24.66 11.78
C GLU A 88 9.28 23.74 12.99
N LYS A 89 9.82 24.28 14.09
CA LYS A 89 10.05 23.52 15.33
C LYS A 89 8.73 23.10 15.95
N SER A 90 7.78 24.04 16.01
CA SER A 90 6.43 23.81 16.52
C SER A 90 5.65 22.82 15.66
N ALA A 91 5.80 22.88 14.34
CA ALA A 91 5.19 21.93 13.41
C ALA A 91 5.75 20.52 13.56
N SER A 92 7.08 20.39 13.67
CA SER A 92 7.76 19.12 13.89
C SER A 92 7.32 18.50 15.22
N ALA A 93 7.30 19.28 16.31
CA ALA A 93 6.83 18.81 17.61
C ALA A 93 5.36 18.32 17.55
N TRP A 94 4.48 19.04 16.85
CA TRP A 94 3.09 18.65 16.66
C TRP A 94 2.96 17.33 15.87
N LEU A 95 3.70 17.19 14.77
CA LEU A 95 3.71 15.97 13.96
C LEU A 95 4.23 14.77 14.76
N HIS A 96 5.33 14.93 15.48
CA HIS A 96 5.87 13.87 16.34
C HIS A 96 4.87 13.47 17.43
N GLY A 97 4.22 14.44 18.08
CA GLY A 97 3.18 14.15 19.08
C GLY A 97 2.02 13.34 18.49
N LYS A 98 1.56 13.71 17.29
CA LYS A 98 0.50 12.96 16.59
C LYS A 98 0.94 11.55 16.20
N LEU A 99 2.16 11.38 15.70
CA LEU A 99 2.71 10.07 15.37
C LEU A 99 2.87 9.20 16.63
N PHE A 100 3.34 9.78 17.73
CA PHE A 100 3.46 9.08 19.01
C PHE A 100 2.10 8.57 19.50
N VAL A 101 1.07 9.43 19.50
CA VAL A 101 -0.30 9.01 19.87
C VAL A 101 -0.83 7.94 18.92
N ALA A 102 -0.54 8.04 17.61
CA ALA A 102 -0.94 7.02 16.64
C ALA A 102 -0.35 5.64 16.97
N LEU A 103 0.96 5.61 17.24
CA LEU A 103 1.68 4.38 17.57
C LEU A 103 1.22 3.81 18.91
N LEU A 104 1.01 4.66 19.92
CA LEU A 104 0.50 4.23 21.22
C LEU A 104 -0.90 3.63 21.10
N ALA A 105 -1.80 4.29 20.36
CA ALA A 105 -3.14 3.76 20.13
C ALA A 105 -3.11 2.43 19.36
N GLN A 106 -2.22 2.29 18.37
CA GLN A 106 -2.04 1.03 17.64
C GLN A 106 -1.53 -0.08 18.58
N ALA A 107 -0.52 0.20 19.40
CA ALA A 107 0.01 -0.76 20.38
C ALA A 107 -1.06 -1.22 21.39
N ILE A 108 -1.88 -0.29 21.90
CA ILE A 108 -2.99 -0.61 22.80
C ILE A 108 -4.03 -1.49 22.10
N VAL A 109 -4.37 -1.20 20.83
CA VAL A 109 -5.32 -2.02 20.06
C VAL A 109 -4.76 -3.41 19.79
N ASP A 110 -3.46 -3.53 19.51
CA ASP A 110 -2.82 -4.81 19.24
C ASP A 110 -2.76 -5.68 20.50
N GLU A 111 -2.46 -5.10 21.67
CA GLU A 111 -2.58 -5.79 22.97
C GLU A 111 -4.04 -6.04 23.38
N GLY A 112 -4.96 -5.14 23.02
CA GLY A 112 -6.39 -5.36 23.23
C GLY A 112 -6.94 -6.54 22.43
N ARG A 113 -6.26 -7.00 21.38
CA ARG A 113 -6.64 -8.20 20.63
C ARG A 113 -6.21 -9.50 21.32
N SER A 114 -5.15 -9.49 22.12
CA SER A 114 -4.79 -10.63 22.98
C SER A 114 -5.74 -10.74 24.18
N PHE A 115 -6.38 -9.64 24.59
CA PHE A 115 -7.37 -9.61 25.67
C PHE A 115 -8.81 -9.63 25.13
N SER A 116 -9.41 -10.81 25.01
CA SER A 116 -10.85 -10.92 24.68
C SER A 116 -11.69 -10.32 25.82
N PRO A 117 -12.63 -9.39 25.55
CA PRO A 117 -13.57 -8.87 26.56
C PRO A 117 -14.41 -9.96 27.23
N TRP A 118 -14.44 -11.15 26.62
CA TRP A 118 -15.23 -12.30 27.04
C TRP A 118 -14.40 -13.36 27.79
N GLY A 119 -13.10 -13.12 28.03
CA GLY A 119 -12.26 -13.97 28.89
C GLY A 119 -11.71 -15.25 28.27
N TYR A 120 -11.81 -15.43 26.94
CA TYR A 120 -11.22 -16.59 26.25
C TYR A 120 -10.31 -16.13 25.10
N PRO A 121 -9.14 -16.77 24.90
CA PRO A 121 -8.25 -16.45 23.79
C PRO A 121 -8.99 -16.68 22.46
N LEU A 122 -8.99 -15.66 21.60
CA LEU A 122 -9.45 -15.82 20.22
C LEU A 122 -8.43 -16.70 19.52
N LEU A 123 -8.78 -17.96 19.29
CA LEU A 123 -7.99 -18.89 18.46
C LEU A 123 -7.86 -18.25 17.06
N LEU A 124 -6.67 -17.76 16.74
CA LEU A 124 -6.24 -17.42 15.39
C LEU A 124 -5.62 -18.65 14.73
#